data_AF-A0A1R2B9M4-F1
#
_entry.id   AF-A0A1R2B9M4-F1
#
_cell.length_a   1.000
_cell.length_b   1.000
_cell.length_c   1.000
_cell.angle_alpha   90.00
_cell.angle_beta   90.00
_cell.angle_gamma   90.00
#
_symmetry.space_group_name_H-M   'P 1'
#
loop_
_entity.id
_entity.type
_entity.pdbx_description
1 polymer ?
#
loop_
_entity_poly.entity_id
_entity_poly.type
_entity_poly.pdbx_seq_one_letter_code
_entity_poly.pdbx_strand_id
1 'polypeptide(L)'
;MASEEINSIEELVKYFSEYDEEENIRNNIEAINLNFITNNQGGSLNSELKKKYSSKPKIYKRVKVGKSTNSFSILSKFPNEYPFDDQIISKKLNISYPTIQDNYFLEESHVVSEKLQSHIDYMSALYSNYYKVLISRTNEESTTPIYIVGRIFICEEAGIETISIENRGKVRLDIDNITEYALFPGQIVMVKGTSDTYTFIVSEIITELFKPSPTLPESQFLVGLVSGPFSTVDLDYSIFIAFLDKICTEVNALIIIGPIVDNDNEIIQEGIINIESLDIKNGSYEDIFNNIQGHLIKLKEEESCEIIYVPHTREIQHIFPLPMPGLNYTFETKYKLSTDSPEKSLYYPPSPAKISIDGTRIHVVPYDFIHEIIQPAVLKSQKLINKISMSLLQTMNQHSYLPIMPNSLPVEYSKYEHFIFEQPPHILIVQSKFPVQFESVPGILCVKSTSFAEGNKIGNYSIINVAGGGRSVNECIGVKNYRINS
;
A
#
# COMPACT_ATOMS: atom_id res chain seq x y z
N MET A 1 22.07 38.47 -25.08
CA MET A 1 23.13 38.54 -26.10
C MET A 1 23.45 37.12 -26.51
N ALA A 2 23.31 36.86 -27.81
CA ALA A 2 23.68 35.68 -28.61
C ALA A 2 23.50 34.27 -28.00
N SER A 3 22.49 33.57 -28.53
CA SER A 3 22.39 32.12 -28.63
C SER A 3 23.47 31.57 -29.57
N GLU A 4 24.26 30.59 -29.13
CA GLU A 4 25.06 29.75 -30.03
C GLU A 4 24.39 28.36 -30.12
N GLU A 5 24.03 27.95 -31.34
CA GLU A 5 23.49 26.63 -31.65
C GLU A 5 24.63 25.59 -31.65
N ILE A 6 24.52 24.58 -30.78
CA ILE A 6 25.40 23.41 -30.79
C ILE A 6 24.90 22.45 -31.87
N ASN A 7 25.68 22.29 -32.94
CA ASN A 7 25.24 21.61 -34.17
C ASN A 7 25.83 20.19 -34.35
N SER A 8 26.38 19.57 -33.31
CA SER A 8 26.75 18.15 -33.37
C SER A 8 26.77 17.44 -32.00
N ILE A 9 26.51 16.13 -32.02
CA ILE A 9 26.53 15.25 -30.84
C ILE A 9 27.94 15.18 -30.21
N GLU A 10 29.00 15.39 -31.00
CA GLU A 10 30.39 15.38 -30.51
C GLU A 10 30.74 16.61 -29.66
N GLU A 11 30.12 17.76 -29.89
CA GLU A 11 30.30 18.97 -29.07
C GLU A 11 29.55 18.89 -27.72
N LEU A 12 28.40 18.21 -27.68
CA LEU A 12 27.68 17.91 -26.43
C LEU A 12 28.49 16.99 -25.51
N VAL A 13 29.15 15.97 -26.06
CA VAL A 13 30.00 15.06 -25.28
C VAL A 13 31.20 15.79 -24.69
N LYS A 14 31.75 16.79 -25.40
CA LYS A 14 32.85 17.60 -24.88
C LYS A 14 32.39 18.56 -23.78
N TYR A 15 31.22 19.20 -23.93
CA TYR A 15 30.62 20.08 -22.92
C TYR A 15 30.32 19.35 -21.60
N PHE A 16 29.89 18.09 -21.65
CA PHE A 16 29.62 17.28 -20.46
C PHE A 16 30.86 16.57 -19.88
N SER A 17 31.99 16.54 -20.60
CA SER A 17 33.23 15.92 -20.13
C SER A 17 34.14 16.86 -19.31
N GLU A 18 33.82 18.15 -19.23
CA GLU A 18 34.60 19.14 -18.44
C GLU A 18 33.95 19.52 -17.10
N TYR A 19 32.83 18.88 -16.72
CA TYR A 19 32.17 19.04 -15.41
C TYR A 19 32.22 17.73 -14.60
N ASP A 20 33.42 17.37 -14.14
CA ASP A 20 33.63 16.23 -13.24
C ASP A 20 33.70 16.73 -11.77
N GLU A 21 32.64 16.45 -11.00
CA GLU A 21 32.48 16.85 -9.59
C GLU A 21 33.28 15.95 -8.62
N GLU A 22 34.60 16.05 -8.60
CA GLU A 22 35.42 15.53 -7.49
C GLU A 22 35.89 16.62 -6.51
N GLU A 23 35.84 17.90 -6.88
CA GLU A 23 36.41 19.00 -6.07
C GLU A 23 35.44 19.57 -5.01
N ASN A 24 34.12 19.42 -5.20
CA ASN A 24 33.11 19.92 -4.25
C ASN A 24 32.84 19.00 -3.04
N ILE A 25 33.32 17.75 -3.08
CA ILE A 25 33.13 16.79 -1.99
C ILE A 25 34.21 16.94 -0.91
N ARG A 26 35.42 17.42 -1.25
CA ARG A 26 36.49 17.65 -0.26
C ARG A 26 36.25 18.88 0.62
N ASN A 27 35.77 19.99 0.05
CA ASN A 27 35.59 21.24 0.81
C ASN A 27 34.43 21.17 1.83
N ASN A 28 33.45 20.28 1.61
CA ASN A 28 32.34 20.10 2.56
C ASN A 28 32.65 19.16 3.73
N ILE A 29 33.74 18.39 3.67
CA ILE A 29 34.16 17.49 4.75
C ILE A 29 35.03 18.23 5.79
N GLU A 30 35.77 19.28 5.40
CA GLU A 30 36.57 20.08 6.34
C GLU A 30 35.73 21.08 7.16
N ALA A 31 34.61 21.59 6.63
CA ALA A 31 33.72 22.50 7.35
C ALA A 31 32.91 21.84 8.47
N ILE A 32 32.73 20.51 8.44
CA ILE A 32 31.96 19.76 9.45
C ILE A 32 32.85 19.36 10.65
N ASN A 33 34.16 19.25 10.47
CA ASN A 33 35.09 18.84 11.53
C ASN A 33 35.54 19.97 12.48
N LEU A 34 35.25 21.25 12.16
CA LEU A 34 35.67 22.40 12.97
C LEU A 34 34.66 22.83 14.06
N ASN A 35 33.44 22.29 14.09
CA ASN A 35 32.41 22.67 15.08
C ASN A 35 32.26 21.70 16.27
N PHE A 36 33.12 20.69 16.39
CA PHE A 36 33.05 19.69 17.47
C PHE A 36 34.10 19.83 18.58
N ILE A 37 34.90 20.92 18.58
CA ILE A 37 35.90 21.17 19.62
C ILE A 37 35.76 22.61 20.13
N THR A 38 34.71 22.92 20.89
CA THR A 38 34.75 23.96 21.95
C THR A 38 33.56 23.80 22.90
N ASN A 39 33.84 23.96 24.19
CA ASN A 39 32.93 24.17 25.33
C ASN A 39 32.57 22.93 26.18
N ASN A 40 33.58 22.49 26.94
CA ASN A 40 33.39 22.15 28.35
C ASN A 40 33.69 23.39 29.23
N GLN A 41 33.22 23.36 30.48
CA GLN A 41 33.29 24.37 31.58
C GLN A 41 32.06 25.30 31.67
N GLY A 42 31.29 25.42 32.76
CA GLY A 42 31.21 24.81 34.09
C GLY A 42 30.10 25.54 34.89
N GLY A 43 29.59 24.98 36.00
CA GLY A 43 28.81 25.75 36.99
C GLY A 43 27.48 25.13 37.47
N SER A 44 27.41 24.93 38.79
CA SER A 44 26.33 24.38 39.62
C SER A 44 25.09 25.27 39.74
N LEU A 45 23.88 24.68 39.77
CA LEU A 45 22.89 24.87 40.86
C LEU A 45 21.73 23.85 40.78
N ASN A 46 21.47 23.20 41.92
CA ASN A 46 20.21 22.63 42.42
C ASN A 46 18.95 23.39 41.95
N SER A 47 17.72 22.89 41.96
CA SER A 47 17.03 21.63 42.26
C SER A 47 15.55 21.98 42.04
N GLU A 48 14.71 21.03 41.62
CA GLU A 48 13.25 21.20 41.50
C GLU A 48 12.76 22.28 40.51
N LEU A 49 12.35 21.84 39.31
CA LEU A 49 11.03 22.13 38.72
C LEU A 49 10.93 21.46 37.35
N LYS A 50 9.74 20.88 37.09
CA LYS A 50 9.26 20.25 35.84
C LYS A 50 9.51 18.73 35.68
N LYS A 51 8.83 17.98 36.56
CA LYS A 51 8.01 16.82 36.12
C LYS A 51 7.00 17.29 35.04
N LYS A 52 6.62 16.34 34.15
CA LYS A 52 5.61 16.36 33.07
C LYS A 52 6.09 16.73 31.64
N TYR A 53 6.05 15.69 30.79
CA TYR A 53 5.89 15.65 29.33
C TYR A 53 6.86 16.46 28.44
N SER A 54 7.76 15.75 27.76
CA SER A 54 8.40 16.18 26.52
C SER A 54 9.07 14.98 25.83
N SER A 55 8.29 14.19 25.09
CA SER A 55 8.80 13.26 24.08
C SER A 55 9.19 14.06 22.83
N LYS A 56 10.49 14.26 22.61
CA LYS A 56 11.03 14.69 21.30
C LYS A 56 11.35 13.45 20.45
N PRO A 57 11.13 13.48 19.13
CA PRO A 57 11.47 12.38 18.24
C PRO A 57 13.01 12.26 18.08
N LYS A 58 13.52 11.03 18.10
CA LYS A 58 14.93 10.72 17.81
C LYS A 58 15.17 10.87 16.31
N ILE A 59 16.10 11.75 15.95
CA ILE A 59 16.62 11.93 14.59
C ILE A 59 17.47 10.70 14.23
N TYR A 60 17.05 9.91 13.25
CA TYR A 60 17.85 8.80 12.73
C TYR A 60 18.88 9.31 11.72
N LYS A 61 20.16 8.97 11.95
CA LYS A 61 21.28 9.22 11.03
C LYS A 61 21.04 8.47 9.71
N ARG A 62 21.18 9.17 8.58
CA ARG A 62 21.28 8.58 7.23
C ARG A 62 22.42 7.55 7.19
N VAL A 63 22.09 6.29 6.95
CA VAL A 63 23.05 5.24 6.58
C VAL A 63 23.27 5.33 5.08
N LYS A 64 24.53 5.47 4.65
CA LYS A 64 24.94 5.40 3.23
C LYS A 64 24.64 4.00 2.70
N VAL A 65 23.74 3.91 1.72
CA VAL A 65 23.50 2.69 0.93
C VAL A 65 24.67 2.52 -0.04
N GLY A 66 25.46 1.47 0.17
CA GLY A 66 26.49 1.05 -0.77
C GLY A 66 25.87 0.61 -2.10
N LYS A 67 26.53 0.97 -3.22
CA LYS A 67 26.14 0.56 -4.57
C LYS A 67 26.06 -0.98 -4.66
N SER A 68 24.85 -1.52 -4.77
CA SER A 68 24.61 -2.92 -5.09
C SER A 68 24.54 -3.08 -6.61
N THR A 69 25.67 -3.35 -7.23
CA THR A 69 25.73 -3.97 -8.56
C THR A 69 25.41 -5.46 -8.41
N ASN A 70 24.20 -5.85 -8.80
CA ASN A 70 23.89 -7.18 -9.33
C ASN A 70 22.53 -7.11 -10.04
N SER A 71 22.61 -6.69 -11.30
CA SER A 71 21.59 -6.88 -12.31
C SER A 71 21.36 -8.37 -12.54
N PHE A 72 20.11 -8.82 -12.39
CA PHE A 72 19.66 -10.09 -12.98
C PHE A 72 18.43 -9.85 -13.87
N SER A 73 18.66 -10.24 -15.13
CA SER A 73 17.74 -10.49 -16.24
C SER A 73 16.65 -9.45 -16.51
N ILE A 74 17.01 -8.56 -17.40
CA ILE A 74 16.17 -7.85 -18.35
C ILE A 74 14.96 -8.72 -18.78
N LEU A 75 13.74 -8.28 -18.45
CA LEU A 75 12.54 -8.57 -19.24
C LEU A 75 12.63 -7.78 -20.56
N SER A 76 13.68 -8.03 -21.38
CA SER A 76 13.78 -7.53 -22.75
C SER A 76 13.40 -8.63 -23.71
N LYS A 77 12.12 -9.03 -23.66
CA LYS A 77 11.43 -9.55 -24.82
C LYS A 77 9.99 -9.04 -24.75
N PHE A 78 9.82 -7.73 -24.94
CA PHE A 78 8.59 -7.25 -25.55
C PHE A 78 8.47 -7.94 -26.91
N PRO A 79 7.36 -8.63 -27.21
CA PRO A 79 6.99 -8.87 -28.59
C PRO A 79 6.77 -7.49 -29.21
N ASN A 80 7.72 -7.05 -30.03
CA ASN A 80 7.47 -5.96 -30.95
C ASN A 80 6.32 -6.41 -31.85
N GLU A 81 5.32 -5.54 -32.01
CA GLU A 81 4.19 -5.68 -32.93
C GLU A 81 3.13 -6.70 -32.51
N TYR A 82 2.16 -6.25 -31.69
CA TYR A 82 0.79 -6.72 -31.83
C TYR A 82 -0.01 -5.64 -32.55
N PRO A 83 -0.65 -5.93 -33.70
CA PRO A 83 -1.55 -4.99 -34.34
C PRO A 83 -2.76 -4.78 -33.41
N PHE A 84 -2.97 -3.54 -33.01
CA PHE A 84 -4.18 -3.11 -32.33
C PHE A 84 -5.34 -3.20 -33.31
N ASP A 85 -6.43 -3.85 -32.90
CA ASP A 85 -7.75 -3.55 -33.45
C ASP A 85 -8.33 -2.41 -32.60
N ASP A 86 -8.52 -1.24 -33.22
CA ASP A 86 -8.91 0.04 -32.59
C ASP A 86 -10.36 0.05 -32.06
N GLN A 87 -10.91 -1.10 -31.66
CA GLN A 87 -12.28 -1.19 -31.16
C GLN A 87 -12.27 -1.33 -29.64
N ILE A 88 -12.48 -0.20 -28.98
CA ILE A 88 -12.87 -0.15 -27.56
C ILE A 88 -14.27 -0.80 -27.47
N ILE A 89 -14.29 -2.10 -27.21
CA ILE A 89 -15.54 -2.81 -26.92
C ILE A 89 -15.99 -2.37 -25.53
N SER A 90 -17.17 -1.77 -25.43
CA SER A 90 -17.83 -1.46 -24.14
C SER A 90 -18.01 -2.78 -23.37
N LYS A 91 -17.35 -2.90 -22.20
CA LYS A 91 -17.36 -4.14 -21.41
C LYS A 91 -17.98 -3.93 -20.04
N LYS A 92 -18.73 -4.94 -19.60
CA LYS A 92 -19.57 -4.90 -18.41
C LYS A 92 -18.73 -5.19 -17.16
N LEU A 93 -18.45 -4.18 -16.34
CA LEU A 93 -17.91 -4.39 -14.99
C LEU A 93 -18.98 -5.00 -14.08
N ASN A 94 -18.61 -6.09 -13.40
CA ASN A 94 -19.36 -6.63 -12.28
C ASN A 94 -18.59 -6.31 -11.00
N ILE A 95 -18.85 -5.14 -10.42
CA ILE A 95 -18.30 -4.78 -9.11
C ILE A 95 -19.33 -5.18 -8.03
N SER A 96 -18.95 -6.10 -7.15
CA SER A 96 -19.70 -6.42 -5.93
C SER A 96 -18.83 -6.11 -4.72
N TYR A 97 -19.24 -5.15 -3.90
CA TYR A 97 -18.63 -4.91 -2.60
C TYR A 97 -19.69 -4.92 -1.50
N PRO A 98 -19.36 -5.43 -0.30
CA PRO A 98 -20.26 -5.34 0.84
C PRO A 98 -20.47 -3.87 1.21
N THR A 99 -21.72 -3.45 1.34
CA THR A 99 -22.08 -2.14 1.89
C THR A 99 -21.64 -2.10 3.35
N ILE A 100 -20.72 -1.20 3.69
CA ILE A 100 -20.36 -0.91 5.08
C ILE A 100 -21.45 0.00 5.64
N GLN A 101 -22.29 -0.51 6.54
CA GLN A 101 -23.25 0.32 7.29
C GLN A 101 -22.54 1.02 8.46
N ASP A 102 -22.87 2.29 8.67
CA ASP A 102 -22.31 3.11 9.73
C ASP A 102 -22.88 2.68 11.08
N ASN A 103 -22.00 2.29 12.00
CA ASN A 103 -22.32 2.19 13.41
C ASN A 103 -21.19 2.87 14.19
N TYR A 104 -21.58 3.62 15.21
CA TYR A 104 -20.80 4.32 16.23
C TYR A 104 -19.26 4.18 16.18
N PHE A 105 -18.55 5.32 16.12
CA PHE A 105 -17.06 5.43 16.19
C PHE A 105 -16.44 5.06 17.55
N LEU A 106 -17.13 4.28 18.37
CA LEU A 106 -16.67 3.82 19.68
C LEU A 106 -16.54 2.31 19.65
N GLU A 107 -15.32 1.81 19.85
CA GLU A 107 -15.07 0.38 19.94
C GLU A 107 -14.83 -0.05 21.39
N GLU A 108 -15.61 -1.02 21.84
CA GLU A 108 -15.36 -1.67 23.11
C GLU A 108 -14.22 -2.68 22.97
N SER A 109 -13.30 -2.71 23.94
CA SER A 109 -12.11 -3.56 23.91
C SER A 109 -12.42 -5.06 23.76
N HIS A 110 -13.59 -5.49 24.23
CA HIS A 110 -14.05 -6.87 24.11
C HIS A 110 -14.43 -7.21 22.65
N VAL A 111 -15.03 -6.27 21.90
CA VAL A 111 -15.36 -6.43 20.47
C VAL A 111 -14.10 -6.57 19.64
N VAL A 112 -13.10 -5.71 19.91
CA VAL A 112 -11.78 -5.80 19.26
C VAL A 112 -11.18 -7.18 19.52
N SER A 113 -11.13 -7.61 20.78
CA SER A 113 -10.57 -8.91 21.17
C SER A 113 -11.29 -10.09 20.49
N GLU A 114 -12.61 -10.03 20.39
CA GLU A 114 -13.43 -11.07 19.73
C GLU A 114 -13.14 -11.16 18.22
N LYS A 115 -13.06 -10.01 17.53
CA LYS A 115 -12.76 -9.95 16.10
C LYS A 115 -11.35 -10.45 15.80
N LEU A 116 -10.40 -10.09 16.66
CA LEU A 116 -9.03 -10.59 16.58
C LEU A 116 -8.93 -12.10 16.83
N GLN A 117 -9.68 -12.64 17.78
CA GLN A 117 -9.74 -14.07 18.02
C GLN A 117 -10.43 -14.81 16.86
N SER A 118 -11.47 -14.21 16.27
CA SER A 118 -12.19 -14.78 15.12
C SER A 118 -11.26 -14.97 13.90
N HIS A 119 -10.31 -14.07 13.68
CA HIS A 119 -9.29 -14.24 12.63
C HIS A 119 -8.34 -15.41 12.94
N ILE A 120 -7.93 -15.59 14.20
CA ILE A 120 -7.14 -16.77 14.61
C ILE A 120 -7.92 -18.06 14.38
N ASP A 121 -9.20 -18.08 14.75
CA ASP A 121 -10.07 -19.25 14.60
C ASP A 121 -10.27 -19.59 13.10
N TYR A 122 -10.48 -18.59 12.25
CA TYR A 122 -10.55 -18.73 10.79
C TYR A 122 -9.25 -19.33 10.21
N MET A 123 -8.10 -18.74 10.53
CA MET A 123 -6.80 -19.21 10.05
C MET A 123 -6.47 -20.62 10.57
N SER A 124 -6.83 -20.93 11.82
CA SER A 124 -6.67 -22.27 12.41
C SER A 124 -7.46 -23.32 11.63
N ALA A 125 -8.69 -23.00 11.24
CA ALA A 125 -9.50 -23.87 10.39
C ALA A 125 -8.86 -24.06 8.99
N LEU A 126 -8.32 -22.99 8.39
CA LEU A 126 -7.61 -23.08 7.12
C LEU A 126 -6.38 -23.99 7.20
N TYR A 127 -5.50 -23.79 8.19
CA TYR A 127 -4.32 -24.64 8.40
C TYR A 127 -4.70 -26.10 8.64
N SER A 128 -5.66 -26.36 9.53
CA SER A 128 -6.17 -27.70 9.83
C SER A 128 -6.64 -28.42 8.56
N ASN A 129 -7.47 -27.75 7.76
CA ASN A 129 -8.01 -28.31 6.52
C ASN A 129 -6.94 -28.51 5.45
N TYR A 130 -6.02 -27.55 5.31
CA TYR A 130 -4.99 -27.58 4.27
C TYR A 130 -3.95 -28.67 4.53
N TYR A 131 -3.43 -28.74 5.76
CA TYR A 131 -2.37 -29.66 6.15
C TYR A 131 -2.89 -31.00 6.67
N LYS A 132 -4.21 -31.13 6.90
CA LYS A 132 -4.86 -32.33 7.43
C LYS A 132 -4.29 -32.75 8.79
N VAL A 133 -4.13 -31.77 9.68
CA VAL A 133 -3.59 -31.95 11.03
C VAL A 133 -4.58 -31.47 12.08
N LEU A 134 -4.53 -32.07 13.26
CA LEU A 134 -5.29 -31.58 14.42
C LEU A 134 -4.52 -30.43 15.07
N ILE A 135 -5.21 -29.33 15.34
CA ILE A 135 -4.65 -28.19 16.06
C ILE A 135 -4.91 -28.34 17.56
N SER A 136 -3.83 -28.46 18.34
CA SER A 136 -3.83 -28.51 19.80
C SER A 136 -4.00 -27.12 20.41
N ARG A 137 -4.30 -27.08 21.71
CA ARG A 137 -4.36 -25.80 22.44
C ARG A 137 -2.96 -25.26 22.71
N THR A 138 -2.83 -23.94 22.75
CA THR A 138 -1.55 -23.25 23.03
C THR A 138 -0.93 -23.62 24.38
N ASN A 139 -1.75 -24.01 25.36
CA ASN A 139 -1.34 -24.41 26.71
C ASN A 139 -1.32 -25.93 26.92
N GLU A 140 -1.37 -26.72 25.85
CA GLU A 140 -1.35 -28.17 25.92
C GLU A 140 0.10 -28.67 26.08
N GLU A 141 0.41 -29.21 27.24
CA GLU A 141 1.71 -29.87 27.47
C GLU A 141 1.76 -31.17 26.66
N SER A 142 2.85 -31.37 25.92
CA SER A 142 3.05 -32.60 25.16
C SER A 142 4.53 -32.89 24.95
N THR A 143 4.90 -34.13 25.30
CA THR A 143 6.22 -34.71 25.02
C THR A 143 6.34 -35.20 23.57
N THR A 144 5.22 -35.23 22.84
CA THR A 144 5.17 -35.58 21.41
C THR A 144 4.87 -34.34 20.56
N PRO A 145 5.37 -34.24 19.31
CA PRO A 145 5.13 -33.07 18.49
C PRO A 145 3.62 -32.84 18.23
N ILE A 146 3.14 -31.65 18.60
CA ILE A 146 1.78 -31.15 18.36
C ILE A 146 1.84 -29.93 17.42
N TYR A 147 0.69 -29.60 16.84
CA TYR A 147 0.52 -28.40 16.01
C TYR A 147 -0.29 -27.37 16.78
N ILE A 148 0.21 -26.15 16.87
CA ILE A 148 -0.56 -25.02 17.43
C ILE A 148 -0.63 -23.91 16.38
N VAL A 149 -1.76 -23.21 16.34
CA VAL A 149 -1.97 -22.03 15.49
C VAL A 149 -2.27 -20.84 16.39
N GLY A 150 -1.64 -19.72 16.10
CA GLY A 150 -1.89 -18.50 16.85
C GLY A 150 -1.13 -17.30 16.27
N ARG A 151 -1.38 -16.15 16.88
CA ARG A 151 -0.81 -14.87 16.51
C ARG A 151 0.56 -14.68 17.14
N ILE A 152 1.53 -14.25 16.35
CA ILE A 152 2.88 -13.92 16.80
C ILE A 152 2.90 -12.58 17.52
N PHE A 153 3.53 -12.59 18.69
CA PHE A 153 3.91 -11.41 19.46
C PHE A 153 5.43 -11.39 19.59
N ILE A 154 6.01 -10.25 19.22
CA ILE A 154 7.45 -9.98 19.34
C ILE A 154 7.60 -8.88 20.37
N CYS A 155 8.34 -9.15 21.43
CA CYS A 155 8.63 -8.19 22.48
C CYS A 155 10.14 -8.11 22.69
N GLU A 156 10.67 -6.91 22.83
CA GLU A 156 12.06 -6.68 23.22
C GLU A 156 12.09 -6.39 24.73
N GLU A 157 12.62 -7.31 25.52
CA GLU A 157 12.82 -7.14 26.95
C GLU A 157 14.32 -7.13 27.26
N ALA A 158 14.82 -6.03 27.82
CA ALA A 158 16.24 -5.86 28.17
C ALA A 158 17.22 -6.11 26.99
N GLY A 159 16.80 -5.78 25.75
CA GLY A 159 17.60 -5.98 24.54
C GLY A 159 17.55 -7.40 23.98
N ILE A 160 16.70 -8.27 24.52
CA ILE A 160 16.47 -9.63 24.03
C ILE A 160 15.09 -9.70 23.39
N GLU A 161 15.07 -10.03 22.10
CA GLU A 161 13.83 -10.32 21.38
C GLU A 161 13.26 -11.66 21.86
N THR A 162 12.03 -11.62 22.37
CA THR A 162 11.25 -12.80 22.74
C THR A 162 10.08 -12.94 21.79
N ILE A 163 9.96 -14.12 21.17
CA ILE A 163 8.84 -14.47 20.30
C ILE A 163 7.88 -15.36 21.08
N SER A 164 6.60 -15.06 20.97
CA SER A 164 5.52 -15.83 21.61
C SER A 164 4.35 -15.97 20.65
N ILE A 165 3.54 -17.00 20.87
CA ILE A 165 2.33 -17.26 20.09
C ILE A 165 1.12 -17.20 21.01
N GLU A 166 0.05 -16.57 20.54
CA GLU A 166 -1.20 -16.38 21.29
C GLU A 166 -2.38 -16.99 20.54
N ASN A 167 -3.13 -17.82 21.26
CA ASN A 167 -4.47 -18.26 20.89
C ASN A 167 -5.17 -18.74 22.17
N ARG A 168 -6.08 -17.92 22.71
CA ARG A 168 -6.78 -18.14 24.02
C ARG A 168 -5.84 -18.54 25.17
N GLY A 169 -4.63 -17.97 25.13
CA GLY A 169 -3.48 -18.34 25.96
C GLY A 169 -2.21 -17.99 25.21
N LYS A 170 -1.11 -17.71 25.94
CA LYS A 170 0.15 -17.25 25.37
C LYS A 170 1.29 -18.14 25.83
N VAL A 171 2.13 -18.59 24.90
CA VAL A 171 3.32 -19.41 25.19
C VAL A 171 4.53 -18.83 24.47
N ARG A 172 5.70 -18.87 25.12
CA ARG A 172 6.97 -18.47 24.51
C ARG A 172 7.38 -19.51 23.47
N LEU A 173 7.89 -19.06 22.33
CA LEU A 173 8.48 -19.93 21.32
C LEU A 173 9.99 -20.01 21.52
N ASP A 174 10.51 -21.21 21.69
CA ASP A 174 11.93 -21.49 21.50
C ASP A 174 12.17 -21.86 20.03
N ILE A 175 12.87 -20.98 19.32
CA ILE A 175 13.16 -21.08 17.88
C ILE A 175 14.65 -21.28 17.61
N ASP A 176 15.44 -21.66 18.62
CA ASP A 176 16.89 -21.81 18.48
C ASP A 176 17.26 -22.82 17.39
N ASN A 177 16.46 -23.89 17.28
CA ASN A 177 16.60 -24.95 16.29
C ASN A 177 16.12 -24.58 14.88
N ILE A 178 15.43 -23.45 14.70
CA ILE A 178 14.90 -23.02 13.40
C ILE A 178 15.99 -22.28 12.63
N THR A 179 16.32 -22.77 11.45
CA THR A 179 17.39 -22.24 10.61
C THR A 179 16.93 -21.06 9.75
N GLU A 180 15.66 -21.05 9.34
CA GLU A 180 15.08 -20.01 8.49
C GLU A 180 13.68 -19.64 8.97
N TYR A 181 13.43 -18.34 9.16
CA TYR A 181 12.12 -17.80 9.43
C TYR A 181 12.05 -16.31 9.09
N ALA A 182 10.85 -15.85 8.78
CA ALA A 182 10.51 -14.45 8.68
C ALA A 182 9.22 -14.26 9.46
N LEU A 183 9.30 -13.59 10.61
CA LEU A 183 8.16 -13.37 11.51
C LEU A 183 7.92 -11.89 11.74
N PHE A 184 6.67 -11.46 11.82
CA PHE A 184 6.31 -10.09 12.19
C PHE A 184 5.17 -10.06 13.22
N PRO A 185 5.02 -8.98 14.01
CA PRO A 185 3.95 -8.86 14.99
C PRO A 185 2.56 -8.92 14.34
N GLY A 186 1.68 -9.76 14.88
CA GLY A 186 0.33 -9.96 14.34
C GLY A 186 0.18 -11.13 13.37
N GLN A 187 1.29 -11.65 12.84
CA GLN A 187 1.27 -12.79 11.92
C GLN A 187 0.66 -14.03 12.58
N ILE A 188 -0.32 -14.65 11.94
CA ILE A 188 -0.87 -15.93 12.36
C ILE A 188 -0.14 -17.06 11.63
N VAL A 189 0.51 -17.92 12.40
CA VAL A 189 1.30 -19.04 11.88
C VAL A 189 0.86 -20.35 12.52
N MET A 190 1.15 -21.45 11.85
CA MET A 190 1.13 -22.77 12.47
C MET A 190 2.55 -23.16 12.86
N VAL A 191 2.75 -23.60 14.10
CA VAL A 191 4.05 -24.15 14.53
C VAL A 191 3.88 -25.58 14.99
N LYS A 192 4.90 -26.40 14.73
CA LYS A 192 4.98 -27.79 15.16
C LYS A 192 6.11 -27.94 16.15
N GLY A 193 5.87 -28.67 17.24
CA GLY A 193 6.88 -28.83 18.28
C GLY A 193 6.34 -29.51 19.52
N THR A 194 7.15 -29.56 20.56
CA THR A 194 6.78 -30.09 21.87
C THR A 194 6.60 -28.94 22.84
N SER A 195 5.64 -29.06 23.77
CA SER A 195 5.40 -28.02 24.78
C SER A 195 5.78 -28.55 26.15
N ASP A 196 6.59 -27.75 26.87
CA ASP A 196 6.68 -27.83 28.32
C ASP A 196 5.73 -26.80 28.97
N THR A 197 5.82 -26.64 30.29
CA THR A 197 4.92 -25.78 31.07
C THR A 197 4.97 -24.28 30.69
N TYR A 198 6.08 -23.78 30.13
CA TYR A 198 6.28 -22.35 29.87
C TYR A 198 6.70 -22.02 28.43
N THR A 199 7.23 -23.00 27.72
CA THR A 199 7.89 -22.82 26.43
C THR A 199 7.44 -23.91 25.46
N PHE A 200 7.25 -23.48 24.21
CA PHE A 200 7.02 -24.37 23.09
C PHE A 200 8.31 -24.47 22.27
N ILE A 201 8.92 -25.65 22.26
CA ILE A 201 10.15 -25.94 21.52
C ILE A 201 9.77 -26.19 20.07
N VAL A 202 10.03 -25.20 19.20
CA VAL A 202 9.62 -25.21 17.80
C VAL A 202 10.57 -26.09 16.99
N SER A 203 9.97 -27.02 16.26
CA SER A 203 10.65 -27.88 15.27
C SER A 203 10.38 -27.44 13.83
N GLU A 204 9.26 -26.77 13.58
CA GLU A 204 8.85 -26.30 12.26
C GLU A 204 7.93 -25.08 12.39
N ILE A 205 8.11 -24.08 11.53
CA ILE A 205 7.22 -22.94 11.38
C ILE A 205 6.61 -23.01 9.99
N ILE A 206 5.28 -23.02 9.93
CA ILE A 206 4.50 -23.21 8.71
C ILE A 206 3.69 -21.94 8.50
N THR A 207 3.92 -21.29 7.36
CA THR A 207 3.28 -20.01 7.02
C THR A 207 2.48 -20.07 5.72
N GLU A 208 2.69 -21.11 4.92
CA GLU A 208 2.17 -21.20 3.57
C GLU A 208 0.71 -21.70 3.57
N LEU A 209 -0.20 -20.84 3.14
CA LEU A 209 -1.60 -21.16 2.84
C LEU A 209 -2.00 -20.70 1.44
N PHE A 210 -1.28 -19.71 0.91
CA PHE A 210 -1.48 -19.15 -0.41
C PHE A 210 -1.24 -20.19 -1.50
N LYS A 211 -2.27 -20.41 -2.31
CA LYS A 211 -2.19 -21.11 -3.59
C LYS A 211 -2.39 -20.09 -4.70
N PRO A 212 -1.34 -19.76 -5.49
CA PRO A 212 -1.51 -18.85 -6.60
C PRO A 212 -2.50 -19.43 -7.61
N SER A 213 -3.38 -18.57 -8.15
CA SER A 213 -4.12 -18.92 -9.36
C SER A 213 -3.15 -18.78 -10.54
N PRO A 214 -2.78 -19.87 -11.24
CA PRO A 214 -1.72 -19.81 -12.23
C PRO A 214 -2.15 -19.13 -13.52
N THR A 215 -3.46 -18.98 -13.77
CA THR A 215 -4.00 -18.53 -15.06
C THR A 215 -4.91 -17.34 -14.91
N LEU A 216 -4.71 -16.34 -15.77
CA LEU A 216 -5.67 -15.26 -15.95
C LEU A 216 -6.84 -15.70 -16.83
N PRO A 217 -8.05 -15.15 -16.60
CA PRO A 217 -9.15 -15.25 -17.55
C PRO A 217 -8.74 -14.76 -18.94
N GLU A 218 -9.45 -15.24 -19.97
CA GLU A 218 -9.28 -14.76 -21.34
C GLU A 218 -9.94 -13.38 -21.49
N SER A 219 -9.21 -12.34 -21.12
CA SER A 219 -9.68 -10.96 -21.15
C SER A 219 -8.60 -10.01 -21.63
N GLN A 220 -8.93 -9.07 -22.51
CA GLN A 220 -8.04 -7.97 -22.89
C GLN A 220 -8.65 -6.63 -22.51
N PHE A 221 -7.91 -5.82 -21.74
CA PHE A 221 -8.30 -4.47 -21.35
C PHE A 221 -7.12 -3.65 -20.83
N LEU A 222 -7.25 -2.32 -20.88
CA LEU A 222 -6.34 -1.33 -20.32
C LEU A 222 -6.96 -0.67 -19.08
N VAL A 223 -6.17 -0.58 -18.00
CA VAL A 223 -6.55 0.11 -16.78
C VAL A 223 -5.60 1.28 -16.53
N GLY A 224 -6.12 2.50 -16.50
CA GLY A 224 -5.42 3.65 -15.95
C GLY A 224 -5.42 3.59 -14.42
N LEU A 225 -4.30 3.93 -13.79
CA LEU A 225 -4.14 4.00 -12.34
C LEU A 225 -3.49 5.33 -11.96
N VAL A 226 -4.15 6.05 -11.07
CA VAL A 226 -3.66 7.33 -10.53
C VAL A 226 -4.00 7.44 -9.04
N SER A 227 -3.15 8.09 -8.25
CA SER A 227 -3.40 8.33 -6.83
C SER A 227 -3.22 9.79 -6.46
N GLY A 228 -3.99 10.27 -5.49
CA GLY A 228 -3.88 11.63 -4.99
C GLY A 228 -2.57 11.89 -4.21
N PRO A 229 -2.33 13.14 -3.82
CA PRO A 229 -3.20 14.29 -4.03
C PRO A 229 -3.26 14.72 -5.50
N PHE A 230 -4.38 15.29 -5.91
CA PHE A 230 -4.66 15.68 -7.30
C PHE A 230 -4.46 17.18 -7.59
N SER A 231 -4.01 17.94 -6.61
CA SER A 231 -3.63 19.34 -6.77
C SER A 231 -2.21 19.60 -6.31
N THR A 232 -1.62 20.68 -6.80
CA THR A 232 -0.41 21.27 -6.20
C THR A 232 -0.71 21.91 -4.85
N VAL A 233 0.31 22.44 -4.16
CA VAL A 233 0.15 23.00 -2.79
C VAL A 233 -0.83 24.18 -2.74
N ASP A 234 -0.96 24.90 -3.85
CA ASP A 234 -1.83 26.05 -4.08
C ASP A 234 -3.25 25.66 -4.54
N LEU A 235 -3.60 24.36 -4.46
CA LEU A 235 -4.91 23.82 -4.83
C LEU A 235 -5.26 23.99 -6.32
N ASP A 236 -4.27 24.01 -7.21
CA ASP A 236 -4.55 23.99 -8.65
C ASP A 236 -4.88 22.56 -9.15
N TYR A 237 -6.11 22.36 -9.64
CA TYR A 237 -6.61 21.11 -10.23
C TYR A 237 -6.61 21.12 -11.77
N SER A 238 -6.17 22.19 -12.43
CA SER A 238 -6.24 22.36 -13.89
C SER A 238 -5.56 21.20 -14.65
N ILE A 239 -4.37 20.80 -14.19
CA ILE A 239 -3.60 19.69 -14.78
C ILE A 239 -4.31 18.35 -14.58
N PHE A 240 -4.98 18.15 -13.43
CA PHE A 240 -5.73 16.94 -13.17
C PHE A 240 -6.95 16.81 -14.07
N ILE A 241 -7.70 17.89 -14.26
CA ILE A 241 -8.84 17.94 -15.17
C ILE A 241 -8.39 17.61 -16.61
N ALA A 242 -7.35 18.28 -17.10
CA ALA A 242 -6.80 18.01 -18.43
C ALA A 242 -6.28 16.57 -18.58
N PHE A 243 -5.71 16.00 -17.50
CA PHE A 243 -5.31 14.59 -17.47
C PHE A 243 -6.51 13.66 -17.57
N LEU A 244 -7.59 13.91 -16.82
CA LEU A 244 -8.81 13.10 -16.85
C LEU A 244 -9.45 13.08 -18.23
N ASP A 245 -9.59 14.26 -18.86
CA ASP A 245 -10.09 14.41 -20.23
C ASP A 245 -9.31 13.54 -21.23
N LYS A 246 -7.98 13.48 -21.07
CA LYS A 246 -7.13 12.67 -21.94
C LYS A 246 -7.23 11.18 -21.65
N ILE A 247 -6.95 10.77 -20.41
CA ILE A 247 -6.75 9.35 -20.07
C ILE A 247 -8.03 8.53 -20.27
N CYS A 248 -9.21 9.12 -20.05
CA CYS A 248 -10.48 8.44 -20.24
C CYS A 248 -10.76 8.05 -21.71
N THR A 249 -10.08 8.66 -22.68
CA THR A 249 -10.15 8.24 -24.09
C THR A 249 -9.22 7.08 -24.43
N GLU A 250 -8.23 6.78 -23.56
CA GLU A 250 -7.13 5.85 -23.84
C GLU A 250 -7.27 4.50 -23.09
N VAL A 251 -8.15 4.39 -22.10
CA VAL A 251 -8.27 3.21 -21.23
C VAL A 251 -9.70 2.68 -21.12
N ASN A 252 -9.85 1.39 -20.82
CA ASN A 252 -11.17 0.79 -20.59
C ASN A 252 -11.71 1.12 -19.19
N ALA A 253 -10.83 1.24 -18.20
CA ALA A 253 -11.19 1.62 -16.85
C ALA A 253 -10.11 2.53 -16.23
N LEU A 254 -10.53 3.47 -15.38
CA LEU A 254 -9.65 4.34 -14.62
C LEU A 254 -9.88 4.12 -13.12
N ILE A 255 -8.85 3.62 -12.43
CA ILE A 255 -8.82 3.52 -10.97
C ILE A 255 -8.16 4.78 -10.42
N ILE A 256 -8.95 5.56 -9.69
CA ILE A 256 -8.56 6.78 -8.99
C ILE A 256 -8.52 6.46 -7.50
N ILE A 257 -7.37 6.59 -6.86
CA ILE A 257 -7.23 6.47 -5.41
C ILE A 257 -7.12 7.87 -4.83
N GLY A 258 -7.91 8.21 -3.81
CA GLY A 258 -7.84 9.51 -3.16
C GLY A 258 -6.46 9.87 -2.57
N PRO A 259 -6.32 11.05 -1.95
CA PRO A 259 -7.40 12.03 -1.70
C PRO A 259 -7.64 12.98 -2.87
N ILE A 260 -8.91 13.38 -3.07
CA ILE A 260 -9.28 14.58 -3.86
C ILE A 260 -8.98 15.83 -3.05
N VAL A 261 -9.54 15.94 -1.85
CA VAL A 261 -9.26 17.04 -0.94
C VAL A 261 -8.36 16.52 0.18
N ASP A 262 -7.07 16.80 0.04
CA ASP A 262 -6.03 16.28 0.94
C ASP A 262 -6.02 17.03 2.28
N ASN A 263 -6.34 16.31 3.35
CA ASN A 263 -6.32 16.82 4.73
C ASN A 263 -4.91 17.27 5.18
N ASP A 264 -3.84 16.81 4.52
CA ASP A 264 -2.48 17.24 4.84
C ASP A 264 -2.03 18.50 4.07
N ASN A 265 -2.86 19.05 3.18
CA ASN A 265 -2.56 20.32 2.51
C ASN A 265 -2.72 21.50 3.49
N GLU A 266 -1.72 22.38 3.55
CA GLU A 266 -1.70 23.50 4.51
C GLU A 266 -2.88 24.47 4.32
N ILE A 267 -3.25 24.80 3.07
CA ILE A 267 -4.38 25.71 2.77
C ILE A 267 -5.71 25.06 3.17
N ILE A 268 -5.84 23.74 2.97
CA ILE A 268 -7.01 22.98 3.44
C ILE A 268 -7.09 23.05 4.98
N GLN A 269 -5.98 22.92 5.70
CA GLN A 269 -5.96 23.03 7.17
C GLN A 269 -6.26 24.44 7.68
N GLU A 270 -5.86 25.48 6.94
CA GLU A 270 -6.18 26.88 7.26
C GLU A 270 -7.67 27.21 7.04
N GLY A 271 -8.38 26.44 6.22
CA GLY A 271 -9.79 26.62 5.92
C GLY A 271 -10.11 27.80 5.00
N ILE A 272 -9.11 28.34 4.30
CA ILE A 272 -9.28 29.44 3.33
C ILE A 272 -9.36 28.85 1.92
N ILE A 273 -10.58 28.62 1.41
CA ILE A 273 -10.80 27.93 0.14
C ILE A 273 -11.15 28.93 -0.96
N ASN A 274 -10.15 29.28 -1.76
CA ASN A 274 -10.30 30.02 -3.02
C ASN A 274 -9.49 29.30 -4.10
N ILE A 275 -10.15 28.77 -5.11
CA ILE A 275 -9.54 27.91 -6.13
C ILE A 275 -9.96 28.40 -7.51
N GLU A 276 -9.03 29.05 -8.20
CA GLU A 276 -9.29 29.64 -9.53
C GLU A 276 -9.61 28.58 -10.58
N SER A 277 -8.89 27.45 -10.57
CA SER A 277 -9.08 26.37 -11.55
C SER A 277 -10.43 25.66 -11.46
N LEU A 278 -11.16 25.84 -10.36
CA LEU A 278 -12.52 25.32 -10.15
C LEU A 278 -13.57 26.43 -10.06
N ASP A 279 -13.19 27.70 -10.25
CA ASP A 279 -14.02 28.90 -10.03
C ASP A 279 -14.72 28.92 -8.65
N ILE A 280 -13.97 28.57 -7.60
CA ILE A 280 -14.45 28.53 -6.22
C ILE A 280 -13.95 29.76 -5.46
N LYS A 281 -14.85 30.54 -4.87
CA LYS A 281 -14.55 31.69 -4.01
C LYS A 281 -15.25 31.55 -2.66
N ASN A 282 -14.49 31.52 -1.57
CA ASN A 282 -14.97 31.22 -0.22
C ASN A 282 -15.80 29.91 -0.18
N GLY A 283 -15.28 28.86 -0.82
CA GLY A 283 -15.96 27.58 -0.89
C GLY A 283 -15.81 26.71 0.35
N SER A 284 -16.43 25.55 0.29
CA SER A 284 -16.29 24.43 1.23
C SER A 284 -15.41 23.32 0.63
N TYR A 285 -15.00 22.34 1.45
CA TYR A 285 -14.32 21.16 0.92
C TYR A 285 -15.26 20.42 -0.06
N GLU A 286 -16.53 20.33 0.30
CA GLU A 286 -17.59 19.70 -0.49
C GLU A 286 -17.72 20.34 -1.87
N ASP A 287 -17.53 21.66 -2.00
CA ASP A 287 -17.55 22.34 -3.30
C ASP A 287 -16.42 21.85 -4.22
N ILE A 288 -15.22 21.64 -3.67
CA ILE A 288 -14.06 21.10 -4.41
C ILE A 288 -14.38 19.70 -4.92
N PHE A 289 -14.84 18.84 -4.01
CA PHE A 289 -15.13 17.44 -4.33
C PHE A 289 -16.29 17.32 -5.32
N ASN A 290 -17.36 18.09 -5.14
CA ASN A 290 -18.51 18.11 -6.05
C ASN A 290 -18.12 18.62 -7.45
N ASN A 291 -17.16 19.54 -7.56
CA ASN A 291 -16.66 20.01 -8.86
C ASN A 291 -15.93 18.88 -9.60
N ILE A 292 -14.97 18.24 -8.94
CA ILE A 292 -14.24 17.09 -9.50
C ILE A 292 -15.19 15.92 -9.81
N GLN A 293 -16.11 15.60 -8.90
CA GLN A 293 -17.11 14.56 -9.12
C GLN A 293 -18.01 14.88 -10.33
N GLY A 294 -18.47 16.13 -10.46
CA GLY A 294 -19.28 16.56 -11.61
C GLY A 294 -18.54 16.39 -12.93
N HIS A 295 -17.24 16.68 -12.96
CA HIS A 295 -16.39 16.43 -14.12
C HIS A 295 -16.23 14.93 -14.44
N LEU A 296 -16.02 14.08 -13.42
CA LEU A 296 -15.96 12.63 -13.61
C LEU A 296 -17.28 12.05 -14.14
N ILE A 297 -18.42 12.52 -13.65
CA ILE A 297 -19.75 12.10 -14.14
C ILE A 297 -19.89 12.47 -15.61
N LYS A 298 -19.52 13.71 -15.98
CA LYS A 298 -19.54 14.16 -17.37
C LYS A 298 -18.70 13.24 -18.26
N LEU A 299 -17.47 12.91 -17.84
CA LEU A 299 -16.60 11.97 -18.56
C LEU A 299 -17.23 10.58 -18.70
N LYS A 300 -17.88 10.07 -17.65
CA LYS A 300 -18.57 8.77 -17.70
C LYS A 300 -19.78 8.77 -18.63
N GLU A 301 -20.43 9.91 -18.83
CA GLU A 301 -21.54 10.06 -19.78
C GLU A 301 -21.06 10.19 -21.23
N GLU A 302 -19.90 10.81 -21.45
CA GLU A 302 -19.33 11.10 -22.77
C GLU A 302 -18.42 9.98 -23.29
N GLU A 303 -17.72 9.27 -22.40
CA GLU A 303 -16.70 8.28 -22.73
C GLU A 303 -17.10 6.84 -22.35
N SER A 304 -16.46 5.87 -23.00
CA SER A 304 -16.64 4.44 -22.70
C SER A 304 -15.79 3.93 -21.53
N CYS A 305 -14.96 4.80 -20.94
CA CYS A 305 -14.10 4.48 -19.80
C CYS A 305 -14.91 4.35 -18.51
N GLU A 306 -14.63 3.29 -17.77
CA GLU A 306 -15.27 2.99 -16.50
C GLU A 306 -14.47 3.59 -15.35
N ILE A 307 -15.08 4.48 -14.58
CA ILE A 307 -14.38 5.26 -13.55
C ILE A 307 -14.64 4.66 -12.18
N ILE A 308 -13.57 4.31 -11.48
CA ILE A 308 -13.59 3.66 -10.17
C ILE A 308 -12.80 4.51 -9.17
N TYR A 309 -13.48 5.05 -8.17
CA TYR A 309 -12.86 5.85 -7.12
C TYR A 309 -12.75 5.08 -5.80
N VAL A 310 -11.52 4.87 -5.33
CA VAL A 310 -11.22 4.22 -4.05
C VAL A 310 -10.85 5.29 -3.01
N PRO A 311 -11.55 5.36 -1.86
CA PRO A 311 -11.29 6.39 -0.86
C PRO A 311 -9.95 6.17 -0.13
N HIS A 312 -9.37 7.26 0.35
CA HIS A 312 -8.11 7.30 1.09
C HIS A 312 -8.33 7.96 2.46
N THR A 313 -7.62 7.50 3.50
CA THR A 313 -7.72 8.02 4.88
C THR A 313 -7.31 9.49 5.07
N ARG A 314 -6.84 10.14 4.00
CA ARG A 314 -6.43 11.55 3.95
C ARG A 314 -7.49 12.43 3.28
N GLU A 315 -8.60 11.84 2.84
CA GLU A 315 -9.72 12.57 2.29
C GLU A 315 -10.46 13.30 3.41
N ILE A 316 -10.39 14.64 3.44
CA ILE A 316 -10.95 15.43 4.55
C ILE A 316 -12.47 15.30 4.67
N GLN A 317 -13.17 15.04 3.57
CA GLN A 317 -14.61 14.81 3.61
C GLN A 317 -14.93 13.43 4.18
N HIS A 318 -14.11 12.42 3.89
CA HIS A 318 -14.42 11.03 4.19
C HIS A 318 -13.58 10.53 5.38
N ILE A 319 -13.78 11.14 6.56
CA ILE A 319 -13.03 10.83 7.80
C ILE A 319 -13.56 9.55 8.45
N PHE A 320 -13.30 8.41 7.82
CA PHE A 320 -13.60 7.09 8.38
C PHE A 320 -12.30 6.35 8.69
N PRO A 321 -12.22 5.61 9.81
CA PRO A 321 -11.18 4.61 9.98
C PRO A 321 -11.31 3.54 8.89
N LEU A 322 -10.25 2.75 8.71
CA LEU A 322 -10.32 1.57 7.86
C LEU A 322 -11.16 0.48 8.54
N PRO A 323 -11.96 -0.30 7.80
CA PRO A 323 -12.25 -0.16 6.37
C PRO A 323 -13.16 1.06 6.13
N MET A 324 -12.85 1.85 5.10
CA MET A 324 -13.66 3.01 4.75
C MET A 324 -14.83 2.58 3.85
N PRO A 325 -16.07 3.04 4.11
CA PRO A 325 -17.18 2.85 3.20
C PRO A 325 -16.91 3.48 1.82
N GLY A 326 -17.69 3.06 0.82
CA GLY A 326 -17.71 3.74 -0.47
C GLY A 326 -18.47 5.08 -0.38
N LEU A 327 -18.04 6.08 -1.16
CA LEU A 327 -18.57 7.45 -1.10
C LEU A 327 -20.06 7.62 -1.42
N ASN A 328 -20.68 6.65 -2.08
CA ASN A 328 -22.13 6.66 -2.34
C ASN A 328 -22.99 6.71 -1.08
N TYR A 329 -22.41 6.38 0.08
CA TYR A 329 -23.11 6.25 1.35
C TYR A 329 -22.90 7.44 2.29
N THR A 330 -21.89 8.26 2.08
CA THR A 330 -21.43 9.21 3.11
C THR A 330 -21.93 10.63 2.89
N PHE A 331 -22.38 10.99 1.68
CA PHE A 331 -22.82 12.36 1.40
C PHE A 331 -24.10 12.38 0.57
N GLU A 332 -25.02 13.26 0.93
CA GLU A 332 -25.96 13.84 -0.04
C GLU A 332 -25.15 14.64 -1.06
N THR A 333 -24.41 13.94 -1.92
CA THR A 333 -23.76 14.58 -3.06
C THR A 333 -24.86 15.23 -3.89
N LYS A 334 -24.57 16.43 -4.40
CA LYS A 334 -25.49 17.17 -5.27
C LYS A 334 -25.94 16.30 -6.47
N TYR A 335 -25.08 15.36 -6.86
CA TYR A 335 -25.29 14.40 -7.91
C TYR A 335 -25.63 13.02 -7.32
N LYS A 336 -26.87 12.86 -6.83
CA LYS A 336 -27.39 11.51 -6.57
C LYS A 336 -27.25 10.70 -7.87
N LEU A 337 -26.54 9.59 -7.82
CA LEU A 337 -26.50 8.61 -8.91
C LEU A 337 -27.94 8.30 -9.32
N SER A 338 -28.33 8.66 -10.53
CA SER A 338 -29.69 8.41 -10.99
C SER A 338 -29.92 6.91 -10.99
N THR A 339 -30.87 6.43 -10.18
CA THR A 339 -31.31 5.03 -10.17
C THR A 339 -31.85 4.56 -11.53
N ASP A 340 -32.17 5.53 -12.40
CA ASP A 340 -32.81 5.32 -13.69
C ASP A 340 -31.79 4.97 -14.81
N SER A 341 -30.47 5.09 -14.57
CA SER A 341 -29.42 4.78 -15.55
C SER A 341 -28.11 4.29 -14.90
N PRO A 342 -28.10 3.10 -14.27
CA PRO A 342 -26.94 2.56 -13.55
C PRO A 342 -25.68 2.41 -14.43
N GLU A 343 -25.81 2.23 -15.75
CA GLU A 343 -24.69 2.18 -16.71
C GLU A 343 -23.91 3.49 -16.86
N LYS A 344 -24.46 4.61 -16.38
CA LYS A 344 -23.83 5.94 -16.39
C LYS A 344 -23.26 6.35 -15.03
N SER A 345 -23.28 5.45 -14.04
CA SER A 345 -22.80 5.73 -12.69
C SER A 345 -21.28 5.53 -12.55
N LEU A 346 -20.67 6.35 -11.69
CA LEU A 346 -19.31 6.12 -11.20
C LEU A 346 -19.32 4.97 -10.18
N TYR A 347 -18.22 4.22 -10.11
CA TYR A 347 -18.04 3.19 -9.10
C TYR A 347 -17.29 3.72 -7.87
N TYR A 348 -17.84 3.49 -6.68
CA TYR A 348 -17.27 3.90 -5.41
C TYR A 348 -17.13 2.71 -4.46
N PRO A 349 -16.17 1.79 -4.71
CA PRO A 349 -15.88 0.72 -3.78
C PRO A 349 -15.36 1.22 -2.41
N PRO A 350 -15.43 0.40 -1.36
CA PRO A 350 -14.79 0.69 -0.09
C PRO A 350 -13.27 0.68 -0.20
N SER A 351 -12.58 1.08 0.86
CA SER A 351 -11.13 0.96 1.00
C SER A 351 -10.79 0.08 2.21
N PRO A 352 -10.06 -1.04 2.03
CA PRO A 352 -9.53 -1.58 0.77
C PRO A 352 -10.62 -2.11 -0.18
N ALA A 353 -10.34 -2.13 -1.49
CA ALA A 353 -11.27 -2.54 -2.54
C ALA A 353 -10.93 -3.91 -3.15
N LYS A 354 -11.96 -4.66 -3.54
CA LYS A 354 -11.86 -5.87 -4.35
C LYS A 354 -12.66 -5.66 -5.64
N ILE A 355 -11.98 -5.56 -6.76
CA ILE A 355 -12.55 -5.23 -8.07
C ILE A 355 -12.37 -6.45 -8.98
N SER A 356 -13.35 -6.71 -9.85
CA SER A 356 -13.26 -7.74 -10.88
C SER A 356 -13.58 -7.13 -12.24
N ILE A 357 -12.64 -7.24 -13.17
CA ILE A 357 -12.81 -6.80 -14.57
C ILE A 357 -12.61 -8.03 -15.45
N ASP A 358 -13.66 -8.48 -16.15
CA ASP A 358 -13.67 -9.72 -16.94
C ASP A 358 -13.13 -10.95 -16.17
N GLY A 359 -13.41 -11.03 -14.86
CA GLY A 359 -12.92 -12.10 -13.98
C GLY A 359 -11.50 -11.90 -13.45
N THR A 360 -10.76 -10.90 -13.96
CA THR A 360 -9.45 -10.52 -13.42
C THR A 360 -9.66 -9.80 -12.10
N ARG A 361 -9.26 -10.45 -11.00
CA ARG A 361 -9.27 -9.89 -9.64
C ARG A 361 -8.18 -8.82 -9.46
N ILE A 362 -8.60 -7.60 -9.19
CA ILE A 362 -7.77 -6.45 -8.89
C ILE A 362 -8.11 -5.99 -7.48
N HIS A 363 -7.16 -6.07 -6.56
CA HIS A 363 -7.37 -5.59 -5.19
C HIS A 363 -6.61 -4.29 -4.97
N VAL A 364 -7.24 -3.30 -4.35
CA VAL A 364 -6.65 -1.98 -4.10
C VAL A 364 -6.53 -1.76 -2.60
N VAL A 365 -5.32 -1.54 -2.13
CA VAL A 365 -4.97 -1.34 -0.72
C VAL A 365 -4.24 0.00 -0.60
N PRO A 366 -4.95 1.10 -0.34
CA PRO A 366 -4.38 2.45 -0.38
C PRO A 366 -3.70 2.82 0.94
N TYR A 367 -2.87 1.92 1.45
CA TYR A 367 -2.03 2.13 2.63
C TYR A 367 -0.83 1.16 2.60
N ASP A 368 0.25 1.53 3.29
CA ASP A 368 1.57 0.89 3.13
C ASP A 368 1.80 -0.28 4.10
N PHE A 369 1.00 -1.34 3.97
CA PHE A 369 1.20 -2.55 4.79
C PHE A 369 2.57 -3.20 4.54
N ILE A 370 3.19 -2.98 3.37
CA ILE A 370 4.51 -3.53 3.02
C ILE A 370 5.57 -2.97 3.96
N HIS A 371 5.59 -1.65 4.14
CA HIS A 371 6.51 -0.99 5.07
C HIS A 371 6.19 -1.35 6.52
N GLU A 372 4.90 -1.40 6.88
CA GLU A 372 4.47 -1.80 8.22
C GLU A 372 4.95 -3.21 8.59
N ILE A 373 4.89 -4.19 7.67
CA ILE A 373 5.38 -5.56 7.92
C ILE A 373 6.91 -5.62 7.99
N ILE A 374 7.60 -4.97 7.05
CA ILE A 374 9.06 -5.11 6.93
C ILE A 374 9.81 -4.52 8.13
N GLN A 375 9.29 -3.43 8.70
CA GLN A 375 10.01 -2.66 9.73
C GLN A 375 10.21 -3.41 11.05
N PRO A 376 9.19 -4.09 11.63
CA PRO A 376 9.30 -4.88 12.84
C PRO A 376 9.56 -6.38 12.59
N ALA A 377 9.79 -6.81 11.35
CA ALA A 377 10.01 -8.23 11.05
C ALA A 377 11.36 -8.74 11.58
N VAL A 378 11.34 -9.88 12.26
CA VAL A 378 12.52 -10.64 12.67
C VAL A 378 12.81 -11.70 11.59
N LEU A 379 14.01 -11.64 11.02
CA LEU A 379 14.41 -12.45 9.88
C LEU A 379 15.67 -13.26 10.23
N LYS A 380 15.59 -14.57 10.08
CA LYS A 380 16.74 -15.47 10.08
C LYS A 380 16.72 -16.21 8.75
N SER A 381 17.76 -16.06 7.93
CA SER A 381 17.89 -16.80 6.68
C SER A 381 19.34 -16.88 6.26
N GLN A 382 19.70 -17.97 5.57
CA GLN A 382 21.02 -18.13 4.97
C GLN A 382 21.13 -17.43 3.62
N LYS A 383 20.00 -17.02 3.03
CA LYS A 383 19.92 -16.38 1.71
C LYS A 383 19.52 -14.92 1.83
N LEU A 384 19.90 -14.14 0.83
CA LEU A 384 19.39 -12.77 0.69
C LEU A 384 17.89 -12.85 0.37
N ILE A 385 17.07 -12.17 1.18
CA ILE A 385 15.61 -12.12 1.01
C ILE A 385 15.23 -10.78 0.38
N ASN A 386 14.46 -10.81 -0.72
CA ASN A 386 13.71 -9.64 -1.15
C ASN A 386 12.57 -9.39 -0.15
N LYS A 387 12.75 -8.39 0.72
CA LYS A 387 11.79 -8.09 1.79
C LYS A 387 10.41 -7.68 1.27
N ILE A 388 10.34 -7.09 0.08
CA ILE A 388 9.07 -6.69 -0.56
C ILE A 388 8.31 -7.94 -1.02
N SER A 389 8.96 -8.85 -1.77
CA SER A 389 8.32 -10.11 -2.17
C SER A 389 7.91 -10.94 -0.95
N MET A 390 8.75 -10.94 0.09
CA MET A 390 8.47 -11.63 1.35
C MET A 390 7.23 -11.07 2.04
N SER A 391 7.12 -9.74 2.21
CA SER A 391 5.94 -9.14 2.86
C SER A 391 4.68 -9.34 2.02
N LEU A 392 4.76 -9.27 0.70
CA LEU A 392 3.65 -9.57 -0.20
C LEU A 392 3.14 -11.00 -0.02
N LEU A 393 4.03 -11.99 -0.08
CA LEU A 393 3.67 -13.39 0.12
C LEU A 393 3.11 -13.65 1.51
N GLN A 394 3.68 -13.03 2.54
CA GLN A 394 3.17 -13.12 3.89
C GLN A 394 1.75 -12.54 4.00
N THR A 395 1.48 -11.36 3.47
CA THR A 395 0.12 -10.79 3.44
C THR A 395 -0.87 -11.74 2.75
N MET A 396 -0.49 -12.36 1.63
CA MET A 396 -1.34 -13.35 0.96
C MET A 396 -1.59 -14.59 1.80
N ASN A 397 -0.58 -15.09 2.49
CA ASN A 397 -0.68 -16.19 3.44
C ASN A 397 -1.52 -15.86 4.68
N GLN A 398 -1.72 -14.58 4.99
CA GLN A 398 -2.56 -14.13 6.11
C GLN A 398 -4.03 -13.95 5.74
N HIS A 399 -4.39 -14.04 4.45
CA HIS A 399 -5.75 -13.84 3.95
C HIS A 399 -6.35 -12.49 4.42
N SER A 400 -5.52 -11.49 4.70
CA SER A 400 -5.92 -10.20 5.26
C SER A 400 -5.04 -9.08 4.73
N TYR A 401 -5.63 -7.93 4.39
CA TYR A 401 -4.87 -6.72 4.04
C TYR A 401 -4.33 -5.96 5.26
N LEU A 402 -4.69 -6.39 6.47
CA LEU A 402 -4.24 -5.79 7.72
C LEU A 402 -3.70 -6.87 8.68
N PRO A 403 -2.61 -7.58 8.30
CA PRO A 403 -2.08 -8.68 9.10
C PRO A 403 -1.22 -8.20 10.28
N ILE A 404 -0.74 -6.95 10.26
CA ILE A 404 0.13 -6.43 11.31
C ILE A 404 -0.65 -5.99 12.55
N MET A 405 -0.10 -6.35 13.71
CA MET A 405 -0.68 -6.02 15.01
C MET A 405 0.42 -5.75 16.05
N PRO A 406 0.37 -4.60 16.77
CA PRO A 406 -0.48 -3.44 16.51
C PRO A 406 -0.09 -2.74 15.19
N ASN A 407 -1.06 -2.08 14.54
CA ASN A 407 -0.82 -1.26 13.33
C ASN A 407 -0.91 0.24 13.64
N SER A 408 -0.41 1.08 12.73
CA SER A 408 -0.41 2.55 12.90
C SER A 408 -1.67 3.23 12.36
N LEU A 409 -2.56 2.46 11.75
CA LEU A 409 -3.73 2.95 11.03
C LEU A 409 -4.92 3.10 11.99
N PRO A 410 -5.81 4.09 11.78
CA PRO A 410 -7.09 4.13 12.46
C PRO A 410 -7.97 3.02 11.89
N VAL A 411 -8.34 2.04 12.72
CA VAL A 411 -9.06 0.84 12.28
C VAL A 411 -10.30 0.65 13.15
N GLU A 412 -11.44 0.37 12.50
CA GLU A 412 -12.68 -0.13 13.13
C GLU A 412 -12.66 -1.67 13.07
N TYR A 413 -12.17 -2.30 14.13
CA TYR A 413 -12.07 -3.76 14.23
C TYR A 413 -13.42 -4.48 14.22
N SER A 414 -14.51 -3.81 14.58
CA SER A 414 -15.88 -4.31 14.46
C SER A 414 -16.19 -4.77 13.02
N LYS A 415 -15.48 -4.21 12.04
CA LYS A 415 -15.57 -4.50 10.59
C LYS A 415 -14.34 -5.22 10.03
N TYR A 416 -13.57 -5.90 10.87
CA TYR A 416 -12.31 -6.54 10.46
C TYR A 416 -12.47 -7.52 9.28
N GLU A 417 -13.65 -8.14 9.13
CA GLU A 417 -14.00 -9.00 8.01
C GLU A 417 -13.80 -8.37 6.61
N HIS A 418 -13.85 -7.04 6.49
CA HIS A 418 -13.62 -6.36 5.22
C HIS A 418 -12.16 -6.42 4.77
N PHE A 419 -11.21 -6.60 5.70
CA PHE A 419 -9.81 -6.83 5.36
C PHE A 419 -9.54 -8.25 4.90
N ILE A 420 -10.42 -9.20 5.22
CA ILE A 420 -10.25 -10.61 4.90
C ILE A 420 -10.57 -10.89 3.43
N PHE A 421 -9.77 -11.72 2.76
CA PHE A 421 -10.04 -12.20 1.40
C PHE A 421 -9.86 -13.71 1.26
N GLU A 422 -10.77 -14.35 0.52
CA GLU A 422 -10.71 -15.79 0.28
C GLU A 422 -9.79 -16.14 -0.89
N GLN A 423 -9.90 -15.38 -1.98
CA GLN A 423 -9.07 -15.54 -3.16
C GLN A 423 -8.07 -14.38 -3.27
N PRO A 424 -6.79 -14.68 -3.53
CA PRO A 424 -5.79 -13.66 -3.76
C PRO A 424 -6.05 -12.91 -5.08
N PRO A 425 -5.63 -11.64 -5.19
CA PRO A 425 -5.73 -10.90 -6.44
C PRO A 425 -4.86 -11.51 -7.54
N HIS A 426 -5.12 -11.16 -8.81
CA HIS A 426 -4.09 -11.27 -9.85
C HIS A 426 -3.24 -9.99 -9.91
N ILE A 427 -3.87 -8.83 -9.68
CA ILE A 427 -3.21 -7.53 -9.56
C ILE A 427 -3.47 -6.97 -8.17
N LEU A 428 -2.41 -6.67 -7.42
CA LEU A 428 -2.50 -5.99 -6.14
C LEU A 428 -1.97 -4.56 -6.30
N ILE A 429 -2.84 -3.57 -6.14
CA ILE A 429 -2.47 -2.16 -6.17
C ILE A 429 -2.24 -1.71 -4.72
N VAL A 430 -1.05 -1.18 -4.45
CA VAL A 430 -0.65 -0.73 -3.11
C VAL A 430 -0.12 0.68 -3.16
N GLN A 431 -0.24 1.41 -2.06
CA GLN A 431 0.65 2.53 -1.80
C GLN A 431 1.85 2.02 -1.01
N SER A 432 3.05 2.48 -1.37
CA SER A 432 4.24 2.14 -0.57
C SER A 432 5.36 3.18 -0.66
N LYS A 433 6.08 3.36 0.45
CA LYS A 433 7.28 4.20 0.55
C LYS A 433 8.48 3.60 -0.19
N PHE A 434 8.44 2.31 -0.53
CA PHE A 434 9.53 1.69 -1.29
C PHE A 434 9.60 2.23 -2.73
N PRO A 435 10.80 2.36 -3.32
CA PRO A 435 10.98 2.94 -4.65
C PRO A 435 10.54 2.02 -5.80
N VAL A 436 10.42 0.72 -5.52
CA VAL A 436 10.03 -0.30 -6.51
C VAL A 436 8.61 -0.02 -7.00
N GLN A 437 8.46 0.09 -8.33
CA GLN A 437 7.20 0.44 -8.98
C GLN A 437 6.25 -0.75 -9.16
N PHE A 438 6.82 -1.93 -9.33
CA PHE A 438 6.07 -3.18 -9.40
C PHE A 438 6.95 -4.31 -8.89
N GLU A 439 6.32 -5.30 -8.29
CA GLU A 439 6.98 -6.51 -7.79
C GLU A 439 6.12 -7.71 -8.17
N SER A 440 6.74 -8.73 -8.76
CA SER A 440 6.06 -9.96 -9.12
C SER A 440 6.33 -11.04 -8.08
N VAL A 441 5.26 -11.63 -7.56
CA VAL A 441 5.31 -12.86 -6.76
C VAL A 441 4.48 -13.93 -7.48
N PRO A 442 4.66 -15.23 -7.20
CA PRO A 442 3.91 -16.28 -7.87
C PRO A 442 2.40 -15.99 -7.93
N GLY A 443 1.86 -15.86 -9.15
CA GLY A 443 0.43 -15.63 -9.40
C GLY A 443 -0.10 -14.22 -9.09
N ILE A 444 0.75 -13.24 -8.74
CA ILE A 444 0.32 -11.88 -8.40
C ILE A 444 1.32 -10.87 -8.95
N LEU A 445 0.81 -9.84 -9.64
CA LEU A 445 1.56 -8.63 -9.92
C LEU A 445 1.18 -7.55 -8.90
N CYS A 446 2.12 -7.17 -8.05
CA CYS A 446 1.97 -6.01 -7.19
C CYS A 446 2.39 -4.75 -7.95
N VAL A 447 1.53 -3.74 -7.97
CA VAL A 447 1.75 -2.45 -8.61
C VAL A 447 1.68 -1.37 -7.55
N LYS A 448 2.76 -0.60 -7.40
CA LYS A 448 2.76 0.59 -6.57
C LYS A 448 2.00 1.69 -7.30
N SER A 449 1.02 2.29 -6.65
CA SER A 449 0.39 3.51 -7.14
C SER A 449 1.28 4.73 -6.81
N THR A 450 1.36 5.67 -7.75
CA THR A 450 2.16 6.89 -7.62
C THR A 450 1.26 8.10 -7.45
N SER A 451 1.71 9.05 -6.65
CA SER A 451 1.02 10.33 -6.45
C SER A 451 0.98 11.13 -7.75
N PHE A 452 -0.17 11.73 -8.02
CA PHE A 452 -0.40 12.64 -9.12
C PHE A 452 0.35 13.96 -8.91
N ALA A 453 0.32 14.49 -7.68
CA ALA A 453 1.12 15.64 -7.27
C ALA A 453 1.93 15.33 -5.99
N GLU A 454 3.14 15.88 -5.92
CA GLU A 454 3.99 15.89 -4.73
C GLU A 454 4.51 17.32 -4.50
N GLY A 455 3.80 18.07 -3.66
CA GLY A 455 4.04 19.51 -3.53
C GLY A 455 3.71 20.23 -4.84
N ASN A 456 4.68 20.96 -5.39
CA ASN A 456 4.53 21.65 -6.69
C ASN A 456 4.96 20.79 -7.89
N LYS A 457 5.37 19.55 -7.67
CA LYS A 457 5.81 18.65 -8.73
C LYS A 457 4.66 17.78 -9.17
N ILE A 458 4.43 17.78 -10.47
CA ILE A 458 3.53 16.83 -11.12
C ILE A 458 4.24 15.49 -11.27
N GLY A 459 3.56 14.45 -10.81
CA GLY A 459 4.05 13.09 -10.62
C GLY A 459 3.77 12.19 -11.83
N ASN A 460 3.31 10.97 -11.53
CA ASN A 460 3.16 9.91 -12.53
C ASN A 460 1.80 9.22 -12.41
N TYR A 461 1.41 8.56 -13.50
CA TYR A 461 0.31 7.59 -13.53
C TYR A 461 0.81 6.28 -14.15
N SER A 462 0.04 5.21 -13.97
CA SER A 462 0.35 3.91 -14.54
C SER A 462 -0.74 3.48 -15.52
N ILE A 463 -0.35 2.80 -16.60
CA ILE A 463 -1.26 2.01 -17.44
C ILE A 463 -0.93 0.54 -17.22
N ILE A 464 -1.93 -0.22 -16.81
CA ILE A 464 -1.88 -1.67 -16.65
C ILE A 464 -2.58 -2.28 -17.87
N ASN A 465 -1.81 -2.98 -18.69
CA ASN A 465 -2.31 -3.74 -19.81
C ASN A 465 -2.51 -5.20 -19.40
N VAL A 466 -3.74 -5.67 -19.46
CA VAL A 466 -4.08 -7.08 -19.27
C VAL A 466 -4.36 -7.66 -20.64
N ALA A 467 -3.50 -8.57 -21.08
CA ALA A 467 -3.64 -9.36 -22.29
C ALA A 467 -3.78 -10.83 -21.87
N GLY A 468 -5.01 -11.24 -21.57
CA GLY A 468 -5.35 -12.60 -21.14
C GLY A 468 -5.03 -13.66 -22.20
N GLY A 469 -5.23 -14.92 -21.84
CA GLY A 469 -4.95 -16.05 -22.75
C GLY A 469 -4.62 -17.36 -22.05
N GLY A 470 -5.12 -17.59 -20.84
CA GLY A 470 -4.86 -18.82 -20.08
C GLY A 470 -3.40 -19.03 -19.67
N ARG A 471 -2.55 -18.00 -19.79
CA ARG A 471 -1.12 -18.04 -19.40
C ARG A 471 -0.89 -17.40 -18.02
N SER A 472 0.36 -17.45 -17.56
CA SER A 472 0.75 -16.95 -16.24
C SER A 472 0.53 -15.44 -16.09
N VAL A 473 0.24 -15.00 -14.87
CA VAL A 473 0.06 -13.56 -14.55
C VAL A 473 1.23 -12.71 -15.03
N ASN A 474 2.44 -13.23 -14.91
CA ASN A 474 3.67 -12.54 -15.30
C ASN A 474 3.86 -12.39 -16.81
N GLU A 475 3.17 -13.20 -17.61
CA GLU A 475 3.23 -13.15 -19.08
C GLU A 475 2.12 -12.28 -19.68
N CYS A 476 1.00 -12.14 -18.98
CA CYS A 476 -0.22 -11.52 -19.49
C CYS A 476 -0.44 -10.09 -18.98
N ILE A 477 0.29 -9.63 -17.97
CA ILE A 477 0.11 -8.29 -17.39
C ILE A 477 1.37 -7.46 -17.59
N GLY A 478 1.22 -6.35 -18.31
CA GLY A 478 2.23 -5.32 -18.48
C GLY A 478 1.87 -4.07 -17.71
N VAL A 479 2.86 -3.40 -17.11
CA VAL A 479 2.68 -2.10 -16.45
C VAL A 479 3.64 -1.10 -17.05
N LYS A 480 3.14 0.08 -17.40
CA LYS A 480 3.95 1.21 -17.84
C LYS A 480 3.63 2.42 -16.99
N ASN A 481 4.67 3.10 -16.51
CA ASN A 481 4.54 4.34 -15.79
C ASN A 481 4.85 5.51 -16.72
N TYR A 482 4.03 6.54 -16.63
CA TYR A 482 4.11 7.74 -17.44
C TYR A 482 4.20 8.95 -16.53
N ARG A 483 5.09 9.87 -16.89
CA ARG A 483 5.12 11.18 -16.28
C ARG A 483 3.94 11.98 -16.81
N ILE A 484 3.23 12.65 -15.91
CA ILE A 484 2.20 13.60 -16.29
C ILE A 484 2.94 14.85 -16.76
N ASN A 485 2.80 15.18 -18.04
CA ASN A 485 3.40 16.38 -18.61
C ASN A 485 2.42 17.54 -18.40
N SER A 486 2.93 18.64 -17.85
CA SER A 486 2.22 19.92 -17.70
C SER A 486 1.99 20.61 -19.04
#